data_AF-A0A0P8AB90-F1
#
_entry.id   AF-A0A0P8AB90-F1
#
_cell.length_a   1.000
_cell.length_b   1.000
_cell.length_c   1.000
_cell.angle_alpha   90.00
_cell.angle_beta   90.00
_cell.angle_gamma   90.00
#
_symmetry.space_group_name_H-M   'P 1'
#
loop_
_entity.id
_entity.type
_entity.pdbx_description
1 polymer ?
#
loop_
_entity_poly.entity_id
_entity_poly.type
_entity_poly.pdbx_seq_one_letter_code
_entity_poly.pdbx_strand_id
1 'polypeptide(L)' 'MKICFATNNSKKIEEVRAALPKSIEIVSLKEIGCDEELPETGNTLDHNAFQK' A
#
# COMPACT_ATOMS: atom_id res chain seq x y z
N MET A 1 -13.78 0.09 8.40
CA MET A 1 -12.40 0.13 8.94
C MET A 1 -11.50 0.66 7.84
N LYS A 2 -10.56 1.58 8.14
CA LYS A 2 -9.61 2.10 7.14
C LYS A 2 -8.27 1.39 7.27
N ILE A 3 -7.72 0.91 6.16
CA ILE A 3 -6.38 0.31 6.09
C ILE A 3 -5.56 1.09 5.07
N CYS A 4 -4.38 1.56 5.48
CA CYS A 4 -3.43 2.12 4.53
C CYS A 4 -2.71 0.99 3.80
N PHE A 5 -2.73 1.02 2.48
CA PHE A 5 -1.94 0.11 1.66
C PHE A 5 -0.65 0.82 1.23
N ALA A 6 0.48 0.38 1.79
CA ALA A 6 1.79 1.03 1.67
C ALA A 6 2.43 0.83 0.28
N THR A 7 1.77 1.35 -0.76
CA THR A 7 2.29 1.38 -2.13
C THR A 7 1.89 2.66 -2.84
N ASN A 8 2.79 3.20 -3.65
CA ASN A 8 2.51 4.32 -4.57
C ASN A 8 1.94 3.86 -5.92
N ASN A 9 1.79 2.54 -6.14
CA ASN A 9 1.25 2.02 -7.39
C ASN A 9 -0.29 2.02 -7.36
N SER A 10 -0.90 2.95 -8.09
CA SER A 10 -2.36 3.10 -8.18
C SER A 10 -3.06 1.84 -8.71
N LYS A 11 -2.45 1.07 -9.64
CA LYS A 11 -3.06 -0.17 -10.15
C LYS A 11 -3.19 -1.22 -9.04
N LYS A 12 -2.14 -1.39 -8.22
CA LYS A 12 -2.17 -2.33 -7.08
C LYS A 12 -3.24 -1.95 -6.05
N ILE A 13 -3.41 -0.65 -5.81
CA ILE A 13 -4.44 -0.13 -4.89
C ILE A 13 -5.83 -0.50 -5.42
N GLU A 14 -6.10 -0.27 -6.70
CA GLU A 14 -7.39 -0.59 -7.33
C GLU A 14 -7.67 -2.09 -7.35
N GLU A 15 -6.66 -2.93 -7.60
CA GLU A 15 -6.78 -4.39 -7.53
C GLU A 15 -7.17 -4.86 -6.12
N VAL A 16 -6.52 -4.34 -5.07
CA VAL A 16 -6.82 -4.69 -3.68
C VAL A 16 -8.20 -4.16 -3.26
N ARG A 17 -8.57 -2.94 -3.68
CA ARG A 17 -9.92 -2.38 -3.46
C ARG A 17 -11.01 -3.24 -4.07
N ALA A 18 -10.78 -3.78 -5.27
CA ALA A 18 -11.72 -4.67 -5.94
C ALA A 18 -11.81 -6.05 -5.28
N ALA A 19 -10.70 -6.55 -4.71
CA ALA A 19 -10.63 -7.85 -4.06
C ALA A 19 -11.21 -7.88 -2.63
N LEU A 20 -11.21 -6.74 -1.92
CA LEU A 20 -11.65 -6.66 -0.53
C LEU A 20 -13.13 -6.27 -0.38
N PRO A 21 -13.80 -6.67 0.72
CA PRO A 21 -15.16 -6.25 1.01
C PRO A 21 -15.28 -4.73 1.15
N LYS A 22 -16.41 -4.16 0.72
CA LYS A 22 -16.72 -2.72 0.82
C LYS A 22 -16.72 -2.17 2.27
N SER A 23 -16.74 -3.03 3.29
CA SER A 23 -16.60 -2.63 4.69
C SER A 23 -15.17 -2.22 5.08
N ILE A 24 -14.18 -2.58 4.25
CA ILE A 24 -12.79 -2.18 4.37
C ILE A 24 -12.54 -1.06 3.36
N GLU A 25 -12.11 0.09 3.86
CA GLU A 25 -11.70 1.22 3.05
C GLU A 25 -10.17 1.20 2.91
N ILE A 26 -9.69 1.04 1.68
CA ILE A 26 -8.25 1.10 1.39
C ILE A 26 -7.87 2.53 1.05
N VAL A 27 -6.95 3.09 1.83
CA VAL A 27 -6.35 4.41 1.59
C VAL A 27 -4.91 4.25 1.12
N SER A 28 -4.47 5.12 0.23
CA SER A 28 -3.08 5.18 -0.26
C SER A 28 -2.19 6.04 0.62
N LEU A 29 -0.87 5.90 0.47
CA LEU A 29 0.12 6.77 1.12
C LEU A 29 -0.14 8.25 0.81
N LYS A 30 -0.47 8.56 -0.44
CA LYS A 30 -0.81 9.91 -0.88
C LYS A 30 -2.06 10.47 -0.17
N GLU A 31 -3.08 9.64 0.03
CA GLU A 31 -4.32 10.05 0.72
C GLU A 31 -4.10 10.34 2.22
N ILE A 32 -3.07 9.74 2.83
CA ILE A 32 -2.67 10.04 4.21
C ILE A 32 -1.57 11.12 4.29
N GLY A 33 -1.17 11.71 3.17
CA GLY A 33 -0.13 12.76 3.13
C GLY A 33 1.30 12.23 3.30
N CYS A 34 1.55 10.96 3.00
CA CYS A 34 2.88 10.38 2.97
C CYS A 34 3.41 10.40 1.53
N ASP A 35 4.30 11.34 1.25
CA ASP A 35 5.01 11.49 -0.03
C ASP A 35 6.46 10.97 0.06
N GLU A 36 6.82 10.30 1.17
CA GLU A 36 8.15 9.72 1.34
C GLU A 36 8.37 8.57 0.36
N GLU A 37 9.60 8.47 -0.15
CA GLU A 37 10.01 7.32 -0.92
C GLU A 37 10.25 6.14 0.02
N LEU A 38 9.42 5.11 -0.10
CA LEU A 38 9.58 3.91 0.69
C LEU A 38 10.88 3.18 0.29
N PRO A 39 11.81 2.93 1.22
CA PRO A 39 13.05 2.27 0.91
C PRO A 39 12.80 0.82 0.42
N GLU A 40 13.65 0.38 -0.51
CA GLU A 40 13.70 -1.01 -1.01
C GLU A 40 15.13 -1.54 -0.88
N THR A 41 15.63 -1.62 0.35
CA THR A 41 17.04 -2.00 0.59
C THR A 41 17.27 -3.51 0.66
N GLY A 42 16.19 -4.29 0.67
CA GLY A 42 16.23 -5.75 0.73
C GLY A 42 16.46 -6.40 -0.61
N ASN A 43 17.11 -7.57 -0.58
CA ASN A 43 17.34 -8.40 -1.77
C ASN A 43 16.12 -9.26 -2.17
N THR A 44 15.03 -9.24 -1.38
CA THR A 44 13.83 -10.04 -1.63
C THR A 44 12.56 -9.20 -1.53
N LEU A 45 11.52 -9.62 -2.25
CA LEU A 45 10.21 -8.97 -2.21
C LEU A 45 9.60 -9.05 -0.82
N ASP A 46 9.73 -10.18 -0.12
CA ASP A 46 9.22 -10.35 1.25
C ASP A 46 9.87 -9.37 2.23
N HIS A 47 11.19 -9.17 2.12
CA HIS A 47 11.90 -8.21 2.96
C HIS A 47 11.43 -6.78 2.69
N ASN A 48 11.32 -6.41 1.42
CA ASN A 48 10.85 -5.07 1.04
C ASN A 48 9.37 -4.86 1.35
N ALA A 49 8.55 -5.90 1.37
CA ALA A 49 7.15 -5.81 1.79
C ALA A 49 7.00 -5.65 3.31
N PHE A 50 7.88 -6.27 4.11
CA PHE A 50 7.91 -6.10 5.56
C PHE A 50 8.51 -4.76 6.00
N GLN A 51 9.47 -4.22 5.24
CA GLN A 51 10.11 -2.93 5.52
C GLN A 51 9.15 -1.73 5.35
N LYS A 52 8.15 -1.87 4.49
CA LYS A 52 7.15 -0.85 4.16
C LYS A 52 5.97 -0.89 5.11
#